data_AF-A0A095BRB5-F1
#
_entry.id   AF-A0A095BRB5-F1
#
_cell.length_a   1.000
_cell.length_b   1.000
_cell.length_c   1.000
_cell.angle_alpha   90.00
_cell.angle_beta   90.00
_cell.angle_gamma   90.00
#
_symmetry.space_group_name_H-M   'P 1'
#
loop_
_entity.id
_entity.type
_entity.pdbx_description
1 polymer ?
#
loop_
_entity_poly.entity_id
_entity_poly.type
_entity_poly.pdbx_seq_one_letter_code
_entity_poly.pdbx_strand_id
1 'polypeptide(L)'
;MTSGLERVARALCELDANPPNARMDGKSLWEDYLPEAQAAIMALREPDMTMISAAALEAGHVSKDEVGRIYRAMIDAAMIHQVPTAGKAER
;
A
#
# COMPACT_ATOMS: atom_id res chain seq x y z
N MET A 1 -7.86 10.48 -0.64
CA MET A 1 -7.38 9.35 0.19
C MET A 1 -5.99 8.99 -0.31
N THR A 2 -5.01 8.82 0.58
CA THR A 2 -3.63 8.40 0.22
C THR A 2 -3.64 6.91 -0.17
N SER A 3 -2.92 6.54 -1.22
CA SER A 3 -2.84 5.15 -1.68
C SER A 3 -2.23 4.22 -0.61
N GLY A 4 -2.39 2.90 -0.77
CA GLY A 4 -1.71 1.92 0.09
C GLY A 4 -0.20 2.10 0.06
N LEU A 5 0.34 2.25 -1.15
CA LEU A 5 1.75 2.49 -1.41
C LEU A 5 2.28 3.77 -0.73
N GLU A 6 1.56 4.90 -0.84
CA GLU A 6 1.95 6.14 -0.19
C GLU A 6 1.97 6.01 1.34
N ARG A 7 0.99 5.31 1.94
CA ARG A 7 0.96 5.10 3.39
C ARG A 7 2.20 4.34 3.88
N VAL A 8 2.61 3.29 3.16
CA VAL A 8 3.80 2.50 3.52
C VAL A 8 5.07 3.33 3.30
N ALA A 9 5.19 4.04 2.18
CA ALA A 9 6.34 4.87 1.89
C ALA A 9 6.54 5.99 2.93
N ARG A 10 5.45 6.63 3.39
CA ARG A 10 5.48 7.61 4.49
C ARG A 10 5.94 6.99 5.80
N ALA A 11 5.46 5.79 6.14
CA ALA A 11 5.88 5.10 7.36
C ALA A 11 7.36 4.73 7.35
N LEU A 12 7.90 4.31 6.19
CA LEU A 12 9.34 4.04 6.02
C LEU A 12 10.17 5.33 6.12
N CYS A 13 9.67 6.43 5.54
CA CYS A 13 10.30 7.74 5.66
C CYS A 13 10.38 8.21 7.13
N GLU A 14 9.30 8.03 7.91
CA GLU A 14 9.28 8.34 9.34
C GLU A 14 10.22 7.43 10.15
N LEU A 15 10.32 6.14 9.80
CA LEU A 15 11.23 5.20 10.43
C LEU A 15 12.70 5.65 10.33
N ASP A 16 13.06 6.27 9.20
CA ASP A 16 14.39 6.84 8.95
C ASP A 16 14.58 8.25 9.54
N ALA A 17 13.64 8.71 10.38
CA ALA A 17 13.59 10.05 10.96
C ALA A 17 13.52 11.19 9.91
N ASN A 18 13.07 10.89 8.70
CA ASN A 18 12.83 11.87 7.66
C ASN A 18 11.38 12.38 7.71
N PRO A 19 11.13 13.70 7.69
CA PRO A 19 9.79 14.25 7.63
C PRO A 19 9.14 13.97 6.26
N PRO A 20 8.05 13.18 6.17
CA PRO A 20 7.54 12.70 4.87
C PRO A 20 7.14 13.81 3.91
N ASN A 21 6.55 14.89 4.44
CA ASN A 21 6.08 16.03 3.66
C ASN A 21 7.17 17.05 3.33
N ALA A 22 8.39 16.90 3.86
CA ALA A 22 9.48 17.78 3.44
C ALA A 22 9.77 17.56 1.96
N ARG A 23 10.12 18.63 1.27
CA ARG A 23 10.36 18.61 -0.17
C ARG A 23 11.85 18.76 -0.45
N MET A 24 12.35 17.90 -1.32
CA MET A 24 13.72 17.93 -1.84
C MET A 24 13.65 17.62 -3.34
N ASP A 25 14.38 18.37 -4.16
CA ASP A 25 14.38 18.22 -5.62
C ASP A 25 12.98 18.21 -6.28
N GLY A 26 12.05 18.98 -5.72
CA GLY A 26 10.69 19.14 -6.26
C GLY A 26 9.69 18.04 -5.87
N LYS A 27 10.14 16.99 -5.18
CA LYS A 27 9.29 15.89 -4.68
C LYS A 27 9.27 15.83 -3.16
N SER A 28 8.29 15.13 -2.59
CA SER A 28 8.24 14.85 -1.16
C SER A 28 9.25 13.76 -0.81
N LEU A 29 9.88 13.81 0.36
CA LEU A 29 10.87 12.79 0.76
C LEU A 29 10.29 11.37 0.79
N TRP A 30 9.00 11.19 1.10
CA TRP A 30 8.38 9.87 1.08
C TRP A 30 8.40 9.22 -0.31
N GLU A 31 8.47 10.00 -1.40
CA GLU A 31 8.47 9.47 -2.76
C GLU A 31 9.76 8.67 -3.07
N ASP A 32 10.85 8.94 -2.33
CA ASP A 32 12.08 8.14 -2.41
C ASP A 32 11.93 6.72 -1.85
N TYR A 33 10.96 6.50 -0.97
CA TYR A 33 10.68 5.23 -0.31
C TYR A 33 9.68 4.35 -1.06
N LEU A 34 9.24 4.77 -2.25
CA LEU A 34 8.32 4.01 -3.10
C LEU A 34 8.83 2.61 -3.46
N PRO A 35 10.11 2.40 -3.82
CA PRO A 35 10.63 1.05 -4.12
C PRO A 35 10.57 0.10 -2.92
N GLU A 36 10.96 0.57 -1.73
CA GLU A 36 10.92 -0.20 -0.49
C GLU A 36 9.48 -0.51 -0.07
N ALA A 37 8.58 0.48 -0.21
CA ALA A 37 7.16 0.31 0.04
C ALA A 37 6.54 -0.74 -0.89
N GLN A 38 6.90 -0.72 -2.17
CA GLN A 38 6.47 -1.71 -3.15
C GLN A 38 6.97 -3.12 -2.76
N ALA A 39 8.24 -3.25 -2.40
CA ALA A 39 8.81 -4.52 -1.98
C ALA A 39 8.11 -5.09 -0.73
N ALA A 40 7.86 -4.22 0.27
CA ALA A 40 7.19 -4.61 1.51
C ALA A 40 5.73 -5.07 1.27
N ILE A 41 4.97 -4.34 0.45
CA ILE A 41 3.59 -4.73 0.11
C ILE A 41 3.57 -6.04 -0.70
N MET A 42 4.49 -6.19 -1.66
CA MET A 42 4.58 -7.41 -2.46
C MET A 42 5.00 -8.64 -1.65
N ALA A 43 5.84 -8.49 -0.63
CA ALA A 43 6.21 -9.58 0.26
C ALA A 43 4.99 -10.16 1.02
N LEU A 44 3.97 -9.34 1.26
CA LEU A 44 2.71 -9.75 1.88
C LEU A 44 1.64 -10.16 0.86
N ARG A 45 1.91 -10.18 -0.44
CA ARG A 45 0.88 -10.43 -1.47
C ARG A 45 0.18 -11.79 -1.31
N GLU A 46 0.89 -12.78 -0.80
CA GLU A 46 0.34 -14.10 -0.51
C GLU A 46 0.08 -14.22 0.99
N PRO A 47 -1.19 -14.37 1.42
CA PRO A 47 -1.51 -14.52 2.83
C PRO A 47 -1.06 -15.89 3.32
N ASP A 48 -0.52 -15.94 4.53
CA ASP A 48 -0.22 -17.21 5.18
C ASP A 48 -1.47 -17.87 5.79
N MET A 49 -1.32 -19.11 6.25
CA MET A 49 -2.42 -19.86 6.86
C MET A 49 -2.96 -19.23 8.15
N THR A 50 -2.16 -18.46 8.87
CA THR A 50 -2.59 -17.74 10.09
C THR A 50 -3.52 -16.60 9.71
N MET A 51 -3.15 -15.83 8.68
CA MET A 51 -3.96 -14.74 8.14
C MET A 51 -5.29 -15.25 7.57
N ILE A 52 -5.25 -16.35 6.80
CA ILE A 52 -6.47 -16.98 6.26
C ILE A 52 -7.37 -17.48 7.39
N SER A 53 -6.79 -18.15 8.40
CA SER A 53 -7.56 -18.66 9.55
C SER A 53 -8.22 -17.52 10.34
N ALA A 54 -7.50 -16.42 10.57
CA ALA A 54 -8.04 -15.25 11.26
C ALA A 54 -9.25 -14.65 10.53
N ALA A 55 -9.17 -14.51 9.20
CA ALA A 55 -10.30 -14.03 8.41
C ALA A 55 -11.48 -15.01 8.40
N ALA A 56 -11.22 -16.32 8.34
CA ALA A 56 -12.27 -17.34 8.34
C ALA A 56 -13.08 -17.40 9.66
N LEU A 57 -12.46 -17.04 10.80
CA LEU A 57 -13.17 -16.93 12.08
C LEU A 57 -14.23 -15.82 12.07
N GLU A 58 -13.95 -14.72 11.35
CA GLU A 58 -14.84 -13.54 11.28
C GLU A 58 -15.80 -13.58 10.08
N ALA A 59 -15.39 -14.14 8.95
CA ALA A 59 -16.08 -14.02 7.67
C ALA A 59 -17.28 -14.98 7.49
N GLY A 60 -17.63 -15.80 8.49
CA GLY A 60 -18.76 -16.73 8.38
C GLY A 60 -18.57 -17.77 7.27
N HIS A 61 -19.46 -17.82 6.27
CA HIS A 61 -19.51 -18.85 5.22
C HIS A 61 -18.51 -18.65 4.06
N VAL A 62 -17.47 -17.85 4.22
CA VAL A 62 -16.46 -17.64 3.17
C VAL A 62 -15.43 -18.76 3.22
N SER A 63 -15.18 -19.41 2.07
CA SER A 63 -14.16 -20.45 1.96
C SER A 63 -12.74 -19.87 2.11
N LYS A 64 -11.78 -20.68 2.58
CA LYS A 64 -10.36 -20.26 2.70
C LYS A 64 -9.79 -19.76 1.38
N ASP A 65 -10.14 -20.41 0.27
CA ASP A 65 -9.68 -20.01 -1.07
C ASP A 65 -10.25 -18.65 -1.49
N GLU A 66 -11.49 -18.36 -1.11
CA GLU A 66 -12.13 -17.08 -1.38
C GLU A 66 -11.51 -15.95 -0.55
N VAL A 67 -11.22 -16.20 0.73
CA VAL A 67 -10.43 -15.28 1.57
C VAL A 67 -9.09 -14.97 0.90
N GLY A 68 -8.36 -15.97 0.43
CA GLY A 68 -7.08 -15.77 -0.25
C GLY A 68 -7.19 -14.90 -1.51
N ARG A 69 -8.23 -15.11 -2.33
CA ARG A 69 -8.49 -14.28 -3.52
C ARG A 69 -8.81 -12.84 -3.17
N ILE A 70 -9.69 -12.62 -2.18
CA ILE A 70 -10.08 -11.28 -1.73
C ILE A 70 -8.87 -10.52 -1.19
N TYR A 71 -8.08 -11.17 -0.32
CA TYR A 71 -6.88 -10.57 0.25
C TYR A 71 -5.89 -10.15 -0.84
N ARG A 72 -5.60 -11.02 -1.81
CA ARG A 72 -4.68 -10.70 -2.92
C ARG A 72 -5.19 -9.51 -3.75
N ALA A 73 -6.49 -9.43 -4.01
CA ALA A 73 -7.08 -8.29 -4.71
C ALA A 73 -6.92 -6.97 -3.93
N MET A 74 -7.01 -7.00 -2.59
CA MET A 74 -6.75 -5.83 -1.76
C MET A 74 -5.28 -5.39 -1.82
N ILE A 75 -4.34 -6.33 -1.80
CA ILE A 75 -2.90 -6.02 -1.93
C ILE A 75 -2.59 -5.47 -3.32
N ASP A 76 -3.13 -6.07 -4.37
CA ASP A 76 -2.97 -5.57 -5.75
C ASP A 76 -3.56 -4.15 -5.89
N ALA A 77 -4.70 -3.85 -5.23
CA ALA A 77 -5.26 -2.50 -5.20
C ALA A 77 -4.40 -1.52 -4.39
N ALA A 78 -3.74 -1.96 -3.31
CA ALA A 78 -2.84 -1.13 -2.51
C ALA A 78 -1.63 -0.63 -3.30
N MET A 79 -1.22 -1.38 -4.33
CA MET A 79 -0.12 -1.06 -5.25
C MET A 79 -0.47 0.01 -6.29
N ILE A 80 -1.75 0.33 -6.48
CA ILE A 80 -2.17 1.34 -7.45
C ILE A 80 -1.80 2.72 -6.92
N HIS A 81 -0.66 3.25 -7.36
CA HIS A 81 -0.31 4.64 -7.15
C HIS A 81 -1.18 5.52 -8.05
N GLN A 82 -2.15 6.24 -7.47
CA GLN A 82 -2.74 7.37 -8.19
C GLN A 82 -1.71 8.49 -8.19
N VAL A 83 -1.09 8.75 -9.35
CA VAL A 83 -0.34 10.00 -9.55
C VAL A 83 -1.40 11.12 -9.59
N PRO A 84 -1.32 12.16 -8.75
CA PRO A 84 -2.22 13.29 -8.88
C PRO A 84 -2.02 13.88 -10.27
N THR A 85 -3.05 13.79 -11.13
CA THR A 85 -3.02 14.50 -12.41
C THR A 85 -2.96 15.97 -12.11
N ALA A 86 -1.78 16.58 -12.30
CA ALA A 86 -1.62 18.03 -12.29
C ALA A 86 -2.69 18.61 -13.22
N GLY A 87 -3.52 19.51 -12.67
CA GLY A 87 -4.68 20.06 -13.34
C GLY A 87 -4.34 20.52 -14.75
N LYS A 88 -5.14 20.07 -15.73
CA LYS A 88 -5.23 20.79 -16.99
C LYS A 88 -5.72 22.19 -16.64
N ALA A 89 -4.82 23.17 -16.72
CA ALA A 89 -5.20 24.56 -16.76
C ALA A 89 -6.07 24.74 -18.00
N GLU A 90 -7.38 24.89 -17.77
CA GLU A 90 -8.31 25.36 -18.77
C GLU A 90 -7.89 26.78 -19.18
N ARG A 91 -7.65 26.96 -20.48
CA ARG A 91 -7.55 28.24 -21.15
C ARG A 91 -8.74 28.38 -22.08
#